data_AF-A0A7J7CS52-F1
#
_entry.id   AF-A0A7J7CS52-F1
#
_cell.length_a   1.000
_cell.length_b   1.000
_cell.length_c   1.000
_cell.angle_alpha   90.00
_cell.angle_beta   90.00
_cell.angle_gamma   90.00
#
_symmetry.space_group_name_H-M   'P 1'
#
loop_
_entity.id
_entity.type
_entity.pdbx_description
1 polymer ?
#
loop_
_entity_poly.entity_id
_entity_poly.type
_entity_poly.pdbx_seq_one_letter_code
_entity_poly.pdbx_strand_id
1 'polypeptide(L)'
;MASSSVVAPPPSSSFISNKKDASLSAFSSPVPFSIPKCKKQALRRIVSVMAPQQAERRPATTGSVKTAMTMTEKILAKASEKPHLGPGENVWVNVDTLMTHDVCGPGSIAIFKKEFGYYLLVWNREKIVSIPDHYIFTSDERANHNVDILRDFCMEQNIKYFYDIKDLSNFKANPDYKGVCHIALAQEGHCRPGEVLLGTDSHTCTAGAFGQFATGIGITDAGFVLGAGKLLLKIIGEISVSGATYKSMEFVGSTVESLSMEERMTLCNMVIEAGGKNGVVPADSTTYKYLENKTSVPYEPVYSDSQARFLSEYRFDISKLEPLVAKPHSPDKRALARECKDVKIDRLYVGSCTGGKTEDFMAAAKIFLASGKKVKVPTFLVPATQKTCKTVWMDVYSLPVPGSGGKTCSQIFEEAGCDTPASPSCGACLGGPKDTYARMNEPKVCVSTINRNFPGRMGHKEGQIYLASRYTAAASALMGYVTDPREFLH
;
A
#
# COMPACT_ATOMS: atom_id res chain seq x y z
N MET A 1 28.04 -12.97 61.23
CA MET A 1 27.89 -14.17 62.09
C MET A 1 26.40 -14.51 62.16
N ALA A 2 26.10 -15.80 62.09
CA ALA A 2 24.76 -16.38 61.99
C ALA A 2 24.09 -16.60 63.36
N SER A 3 22.74 -16.57 63.37
CA SER A 3 21.84 -17.49 64.11
C SER A 3 20.38 -17.00 63.93
N SER A 4 19.47 -17.70 63.22
CA SER A 4 18.58 -18.80 63.66
C SER A 4 17.93 -18.56 65.05
N SER A 5 16.60 -18.55 65.20
CA SER A 5 15.71 -19.73 65.19
C SER A 5 14.22 -19.29 65.38
N VAL A 6 13.28 -19.75 64.55
CA VAL A 6 12.30 -20.87 64.74
C VAL A 6 11.26 -20.66 65.86
N VAL A 7 9.98 -20.54 65.51
CA VAL A 7 8.83 -21.30 66.10
C VAL A 7 7.72 -21.44 65.02
N ALA A 8 7.15 -22.64 64.92
CA ALA A 8 6.27 -23.14 63.87
C ALA A 8 4.75 -23.15 64.29
N PRO A 9 3.82 -23.44 63.35
CA PRO A 9 2.34 -23.34 63.46
C PRO A 9 1.69 -24.66 63.95
N PRO A 10 0.35 -24.79 64.18
CA PRO A 10 -0.65 -25.28 63.18
C PRO A 10 -2.14 -24.85 63.57
N PRO A 11 -3.28 -25.42 63.06
CA PRO A 11 -3.45 -26.63 62.25
C PRO A 11 -4.47 -26.64 61.09
N SER A 12 -4.39 -27.81 60.45
CA SER A 12 -4.94 -28.42 59.25
C SER A 12 -6.38 -28.95 59.31
N SER A 13 -6.95 -29.22 58.13
CA SER A 13 -7.58 -30.51 57.77
C SER A 13 -7.41 -30.72 56.24
N SER A 14 -6.57 -31.64 55.72
CA SER A 14 -6.64 -33.12 55.59
C SER A 14 -7.85 -33.58 54.75
N PHE A 15 -7.71 -34.32 53.64
CA PHE A 15 -7.09 -35.65 53.58
C PHE A 15 -6.70 -36.15 52.15
N ILE A 16 -5.54 -36.85 52.09
CA ILE A 16 -5.12 -38.07 51.32
C ILE A 16 -4.98 -37.96 49.77
N SER A 17 -3.82 -38.01 49.08
CA SER A 17 -2.57 -38.85 49.05
C SER A 17 -2.78 -40.31 48.55
N ASN A 18 -1.97 -41.05 47.78
CA ASN A 18 -0.65 -41.01 47.13
C ASN A 18 -0.66 -42.13 46.05
N LYS A 19 -0.15 -41.94 44.82
CA LYS A 19 1.19 -42.29 44.25
C LYS A 19 1.69 -43.77 44.27
N LYS A 20 1.92 -44.27 43.04
CA LYS A 20 3.09 -44.99 42.46
C LYS A 20 3.24 -46.53 42.51
N ASP A 21 3.39 -47.07 41.28
CA ASP A 21 4.35 -48.06 40.74
C ASP A 21 4.61 -49.40 41.46
N ALA A 22 4.25 -50.53 40.81
CA ALA A 22 5.18 -51.61 40.38
C ALA A 22 4.48 -52.95 39.97
N SER A 23 4.98 -53.52 38.86
CA SER A 23 5.12 -54.94 38.48
C SER A 23 3.92 -55.90 38.23
N LEU A 24 3.83 -56.33 36.96
CA LEU A 24 3.71 -57.70 36.40
C LEU A 24 2.97 -58.80 37.20
N SER A 25 1.84 -59.29 36.68
CA SER A 25 1.67 -60.69 36.20
C SER A 25 0.23 -60.97 35.73
N ALA A 26 0.13 -61.87 34.77
CA ALA A 26 -1.04 -62.24 33.97
C ALA A 26 -2.17 -62.93 34.75
N PHE A 27 -3.41 -62.79 34.30
CA PHE A 27 -4.39 -63.87 34.17
C PHE A 27 -5.53 -63.46 33.21
N SER A 28 -6.30 -64.45 32.78
CA SER A 28 -6.82 -64.67 31.43
C SER A 28 -8.31 -64.35 31.20
N SER A 29 -8.62 -64.06 29.93
CA SER A 29 -9.83 -64.43 29.15
C SER A 29 -11.06 -63.48 29.06
N PRO A 30 -11.78 -63.49 27.92
CA PRO A 30 -12.44 -62.31 27.35
C PRO A 30 -13.98 -62.35 27.36
N VAL A 31 -14.62 -61.19 27.25
CA VAL A 31 -16.07 -61.04 27.01
C VAL A 31 -16.29 -60.26 25.70
N PRO A 32 -17.19 -60.71 24.80
CA PRO A 32 -17.30 -60.16 23.44
C PRO A 32 -18.24 -58.95 23.40
N PHE A 33 -17.83 -57.87 22.73
CA PHE A 33 -18.73 -56.78 22.34
C PHE A 33 -18.69 -56.56 20.83
N SER A 34 -19.89 -56.55 20.27
CA SER A 34 -20.24 -56.60 18.86
C SER A 34 -20.16 -55.24 18.18
N ILE A 35 -19.61 -55.23 16.96
CA ILE A 35 -19.48 -54.06 16.08
C ILE A 35 -20.78 -53.90 15.26
N PRO A 36 -21.45 -52.73 15.26
CA PRO A 36 -22.56 -52.48 14.35
C PRO A 36 -22.04 -52.27 12.92
N LYS A 37 -22.53 -53.09 11.98
CA LYS A 37 -22.31 -52.96 10.53
C LYS A 37 -22.97 -51.68 10.02
N CYS A 38 -22.17 -50.67 9.67
CA CYS A 38 -22.64 -49.53 8.89
C CYS A 38 -22.85 -49.95 7.42
N LYS A 39 -24.07 -49.72 6.93
CA LYS A 39 -24.49 -50.03 5.55
C LYS A 39 -23.68 -49.19 4.56
N LYS A 40 -23.06 -49.82 3.57
CA LYS A 40 -22.41 -49.17 2.43
C LYS A 40 -23.43 -48.31 1.67
N GLN A 41 -23.41 -47.00 1.89
CA GLN A 41 -24.01 -46.06 0.95
C GLN A 41 -23.07 -45.95 -0.25
N ALA A 42 -23.62 -46.19 -1.44
CA ALA A 42 -22.89 -46.15 -2.69
C ALA A 42 -22.24 -44.77 -2.89
N LEU A 43 -20.90 -44.76 -2.99
CA LEU A 43 -20.11 -43.63 -3.46
C LEU A 43 -20.63 -43.22 -4.83
N ARG A 44 -21.34 -42.09 -4.91
CA ARG A 44 -21.54 -41.40 -6.18
C ARG A 44 -20.15 -40.96 -6.65
N ARG A 45 -19.73 -41.52 -7.79
CA ARG A 45 -18.54 -41.14 -8.55
C ARG A 45 -18.52 -39.62 -8.68
N ILE A 46 -17.65 -38.94 -7.92
CA ILE A 46 -17.25 -37.58 -8.25
C ILE A 46 -16.40 -37.73 -9.51
N VAL A 47 -16.99 -37.43 -10.65
CA VAL A 47 -16.24 -37.27 -11.89
C VAL A 47 -15.42 -36.00 -11.71
N SER A 48 -14.10 -36.19 -11.54
CA SER A 48 -13.12 -35.11 -11.63
C SER A 48 -13.38 -34.37 -12.95
N VAL A 49 -13.88 -33.15 -12.88
CA VAL A 49 -13.84 -32.24 -14.02
C VAL A 49 -12.42 -31.70 -14.06
N MET A 50 -11.54 -32.47 -14.71
CA MET A 50 -10.21 -32.00 -15.06
C MET A 50 -10.37 -30.74 -15.90
N ALA A 51 -9.82 -29.62 -15.43
CA ALA A 51 -9.64 -28.46 -16.28
C ALA A 51 -8.82 -28.89 -17.50
N PRO A 52 -9.25 -28.58 -18.73
CA PRO A 52 -8.49 -28.97 -19.92
C PRO A 52 -7.09 -28.35 -19.84
N GLN A 53 -6.08 -29.16 -20.16
CA GLN A 53 -4.71 -28.69 -20.34
C GLN A 53 -4.71 -27.49 -21.28
N GLN A 54 -4.19 -26.35 -20.80
CA GLN A 54 -4.03 -25.14 -21.61
C GLN A 54 -3.12 -25.46 -22.79
N ALA A 55 -3.66 -25.42 -24.01
CA ALA A 55 -2.86 -25.41 -25.22
C ALA A 55 -2.05 -24.10 -25.29
N GLU A 56 -0.81 -24.18 -25.77
CA GLU A 56 0.04 -23.02 -26.04
C GLU A 56 -0.70 -22.00 -26.92
N ARG A 57 -0.80 -20.76 -26.44
CA ARG A 57 -1.48 -19.66 -27.13
C ARG A 57 -0.68 -19.24 -28.37
N ARG A 58 -1.35 -19.20 -29.52
CA ARG A 58 -0.93 -18.35 -30.65
C ARG A 58 -1.56 -16.97 -30.48
N PRO A 59 -0.83 -15.87 -30.73
CA PRO A 59 -1.40 -14.53 -30.65
C PRO A 59 -2.58 -14.42 -31.62
N ALA A 60 -3.73 -13.98 -31.12
CA ALA A 60 -4.75 -13.46 -32.01
C ALA A 60 -4.14 -12.23 -32.69
N THR A 61 -3.88 -12.35 -33.98
CA THR A 61 -3.62 -11.19 -34.83
C THR A 61 -4.71 -10.17 -34.58
N THR A 62 -4.31 -8.91 -34.43
CA THR A 62 -5.15 -7.73 -34.28
C THR A 62 -6.09 -7.58 -35.47
N GLY A 63 -7.12 -8.40 -35.52
CA GLY A 63 -8.25 -8.23 -36.42
C GLY A 63 -8.97 -6.96 -36.03
N SER A 64 -9.15 -6.05 -37.00
CA SER A 64 -10.05 -4.90 -37.02
C SER A 64 -11.08 -4.93 -35.87
N VAL A 65 -10.77 -4.25 -34.76
CA VAL A 65 -11.70 -4.14 -33.64
C VAL A 65 -12.87 -3.28 -34.12
N LYS A 66 -14.07 -3.87 -34.28
CA LYS A 66 -15.27 -3.17 -34.77
C LYS A 66 -15.73 -2.03 -33.86
N THR A 67 -15.25 -1.97 -32.61
CA THR A 67 -15.61 -0.96 -31.61
C THR A 67 -14.37 -0.56 -30.81
N ALA A 68 -14.00 0.71 -30.89
CA ALA A 68 -12.84 1.26 -30.18
C ALA A 68 -13.00 1.16 -28.65
N MET A 69 -11.91 0.85 -27.95
CA MET A 69 -11.86 0.68 -26.49
C MET A 69 -10.78 1.57 -25.85
N THR A 70 -11.08 2.06 -24.66
CA THR A 70 -10.12 2.67 -23.72
C THR A 70 -9.13 1.64 -23.20
N MET A 71 -8.01 2.09 -22.65
CA MET A 71 -7.01 1.20 -22.03
C MET A 71 -7.62 0.37 -20.90
N THR A 72 -8.52 0.95 -20.10
CA THR A 72 -9.21 0.22 -19.02
C THR A 72 -10.11 -0.89 -19.59
N GLU A 73 -10.92 -0.60 -20.61
CA GLU A 73 -11.76 -1.60 -21.27
C GLU A 73 -10.94 -2.73 -21.89
N LYS A 74 -9.82 -2.41 -22.54
CA LYS A 74 -8.92 -3.42 -23.14
C LYS A 74 -8.25 -4.31 -22.09
N ILE A 75 -7.77 -3.75 -20.98
CA ILE A 75 -7.17 -4.52 -19.89
C ILE A 75 -8.21 -5.48 -19.28
N LEU A 76 -9.42 -4.98 -19.00
CA LEU A 76 -10.51 -5.80 -18.44
C LEU A 76 -11.02 -6.83 -19.44
N ALA A 77 -11.09 -6.50 -20.74
CA ALA A 77 -11.49 -7.43 -21.80
C ALA A 77 -10.48 -8.58 -21.91
N LYS A 78 -9.17 -8.26 -21.92
CA LYS A 78 -8.09 -9.25 -21.87
C LYS A 78 -8.16 -10.12 -20.61
N ALA A 79 -8.34 -9.53 -19.43
CA ALA A 79 -8.40 -10.24 -18.17
C ALA A 79 -9.66 -11.12 -18.00
N SER A 80 -10.75 -10.78 -18.69
CA SER A 80 -12.01 -11.55 -18.71
C SER A 80 -12.16 -12.48 -19.91
N GLU A 81 -11.12 -12.59 -20.75
CA GLU A 81 -11.11 -13.41 -21.98
C GLU A 81 -12.22 -13.05 -22.97
N LYS A 82 -12.61 -11.78 -23.01
CA LYS A 82 -13.61 -11.24 -23.93
C LYS A 82 -12.94 -10.41 -25.05
N PRO A 83 -13.48 -10.44 -26.28
CA PRO A 83 -12.94 -9.64 -27.38
C PRO A 83 -13.26 -8.15 -27.26
N HIS A 84 -14.28 -7.77 -26.49
CA HIS A 84 -14.73 -6.39 -26.30
C HIS A 84 -15.45 -6.25 -24.96
N LEU A 85 -15.36 -5.05 -24.36
CA LEU A 85 -16.15 -4.63 -23.21
C LEU A 85 -16.56 -3.17 -23.32
N GLY A 86 -17.80 -2.89 -22.90
CA GLY A 86 -18.31 -1.54 -22.73
C GLY A 86 -18.61 -1.19 -21.27
N PRO A 87 -18.74 0.11 -20.95
CA PRO A 87 -19.14 0.56 -19.62
C PRO A 87 -20.52 0.04 -19.21
N GLY A 88 -20.66 -0.35 -17.95
CA GLY A 88 -21.88 -0.93 -17.38
C GLY A 88 -21.90 -2.46 -17.35
N GLU A 89 -21.02 -3.13 -18.10
CA GLU A 89 -20.90 -4.59 -18.08
C GLU A 89 -20.29 -5.11 -16.78
N ASN A 90 -20.78 -6.26 -16.32
CA ASN A 90 -20.20 -7.04 -15.22
C ASN A 90 -19.36 -8.17 -15.82
N VAL A 91 -18.11 -8.30 -15.36
CA VAL A 91 -17.19 -9.35 -15.82
C VAL A 91 -16.38 -9.96 -14.69
N TRP A 92 -16.19 -11.27 -14.76
CA TRP A 92 -15.17 -11.94 -13.96
C TRP A 92 -13.81 -11.69 -14.59
N VAL A 93 -12.91 -11.05 -13.85
CA VAL A 93 -11.54 -10.82 -14.30
C VAL A 93 -10.59 -11.75 -13.58
N ASN A 94 -9.61 -12.29 -14.30
CA ASN A 94 -8.47 -12.96 -13.70
C ASN A 94 -7.55 -11.89 -13.08
N VAL A 95 -7.20 -12.08 -11.81
CA VAL A 95 -6.35 -11.14 -11.07
C VAL A 95 -4.89 -11.54 -11.28
N ASP A 96 -4.04 -10.57 -11.66
CA ASP A 96 -2.61 -10.80 -11.86
C ASP A 96 -1.81 -10.62 -10.59
N THR A 97 -2.20 -9.68 -9.74
CA THR A 97 -1.58 -9.48 -8.43
C THR A 97 -2.63 -9.04 -7.43
N LEU A 98 -2.69 -9.72 -6.28
CA LEU A 98 -3.39 -9.28 -5.09
C LEU A 98 -2.39 -8.82 -4.06
N MET A 99 -2.48 -7.55 -3.65
CA MET A 99 -1.69 -6.98 -2.57
C MET A 99 -2.50 -6.89 -1.28
N THR A 100 -1.91 -7.29 -0.16
CA THR A 100 -2.46 -7.01 1.17
C THR A 100 -1.41 -6.57 2.17
N HIS A 101 -1.86 -5.95 3.25
CA HIS A 101 -1.05 -5.43 4.34
C HIS A 101 -1.65 -5.80 5.70
N ASP A 102 -0.99 -5.39 6.78
CA ASP A 102 -1.26 -5.78 8.17
C ASP A 102 -2.64 -5.33 8.71
N VAL A 103 -3.24 -4.27 8.18
CA VAL A 103 -4.56 -3.80 8.67
C VAL A 103 -5.70 -4.67 8.13
N CYS A 104 -5.68 -4.95 6.83
CA CYS A 104 -6.80 -5.61 6.13
C CYS A 104 -6.53 -7.10 5.84
N GLY A 105 -5.27 -7.53 5.90
CA GLY A 105 -4.85 -8.92 5.70
C GLY A 105 -5.52 -9.90 6.64
N PRO A 106 -5.48 -9.70 7.97
CA PRO A 106 -6.11 -10.62 8.93
C PRO A 106 -7.58 -10.90 8.66
N GLY A 107 -8.37 -9.85 8.36
CA GLY A 107 -9.77 -10.01 8.00
C GLY A 107 -9.96 -10.79 6.69
N SER A 108 -9.10 -10.56 5.70
CA SER A 108 -9.19 -11.18 4.37
C SER A 108 -8.87 -12.68 4.47
N ILE A 109 -7.87 -13.01 5.30
CA ILE A 109 -7.47 -14.38 5.65
C ILE A 109 -8.61 -15.09 6.39
N ALA A 110 -9.25 -14.42 7.36
CA ALA A 110 -10.36 -15.00 8.11
C ALA A 110 -11.54 -15.35 7.18
N ILE A 111 -11.88 -14.48 6.22
CA ILE A 111 -12.94 -14.75 5.23
C ILE A 111 -12.51 -15.89 4.30
N PHE A 112 -11.28 -15.88 3.79
CA PHE A 112 -10.76 -16.97 2.97
C PHE A 112 -10.89 -18.33 3.68
N LYS A 113 -10.38 -18.44 4.92
CA LYS A 113 -10.46 -19.69 5.71
C LYS A 113 -11.90 -20.12 6.00
N LYS A 114 -12.80 -19.15 6.26
CA LYS A 114 -14.23 -19.41 6.53
C LYS A 114 -14.98 -19.93 5.30
N GLU A 115 -14.78 -19.30 4.15
CA GLU A 115 -15.58 -19.58 2.95
C GLU A 115 -15.00 -20.72 2.10
N PHE A 116 -13.67 -20.87 2.05
CA PHE A 116 -12.98 -21.87 1.24
C PHE A 116 -12.42 -23.05 2.03
N GLY A 117 -12.31 -22.91 3.36
CA GLY A 117 -11.83 -23.93 4.28
C GLY A 117 -10.42 -23.67 4.81
N TYR A 118 -10.17 -24.09 6.06
CA TYR A 118 -8.93 -23.81 6.80
C TYR A 118 -7.66 -24.41 6.19
N TYR A 119 -7.78 -25.50 5.43
CA TYR A 119 -6.65 -26.22 4.84
C TYR A 119 -6.51 -25.98 3.34
N LEU A 120 -7.34 -25.10 2.75
CA LEU A 120 -7.24 -24.81 1.33
C LEU A 120 -6.01 -23.95 1.05
N LEU A 121 -5.35 -24.24 -0.06
CA LEU A 121 -4.29 -23.40 -0.57
C LEU A 121 -4.86 -22.22 -1.35
N VAL A 122 -4.20 -21.07 -1.25
CA VAL A 122 -4.48 -19.91 -2.11
C VAL A 122 -4.35 -20.27 -3.59
N TRP A 123 -5.09 -19.57 -4.46
CA TRP A 123 -5.15 -19.91 -5.89
C TRP A 123 -3.78 -19.91 -6.58
N ASN A 124 -2.90 -18.98 -6.18
CA ASN A 124 -1.55 -18.85 -6.70
C ASN A 124 -0.66 -18.08 -5.72
N ARG A 125 0.27 -18.79 -5.09
CA ARG A 125 1.23 -18.24 -4.10
C ARG A 125 2.24 -17.23 -4.65
N GLU A 126 2.35 -17.11 -5.97
CA GLU A 126 3.22 -16.14 -6.66
C GLU A 126 2.45 -14.88 -7.13
N LYS A 127 1.11 -14.89 -7.09
CA LYS A 127 0.29 -13.71 -7.43
C LYS A 127 -0.19 -12.95 -6.20
N ILE A 128 0.25 -13.36 -5.00
CA ILE A 128 -0.11 -12.73 -3.73
C ILE A 128 1.14 -12.04 -3.18
N VAL A 129 0.99 -10.74 -2.91
CA VAL A 129 2.05 -9.88 -2.36
C VAL A 129 1.58 -9.38 -1.00
N SER A 130 2.38 -9.64 0.04
CA SER A 130 2.05 -9.29 1.42
C SER A 130 3.13 -8.37 1.99
N ILE A 131 2.75 -7.14 2.36
CA ILE A 131 3.65 -6.09 2.83
C ILE A 131 3.07 -5.43 4.10
N PRO A 132 3.54 -5.77 5.32
CA PRO A 132 3.16 -5.05 6.53
C PRO A 132 3.86 -3.68 6.59
N ASP A 133 3.11 -2.58 6.61
CA ASP A 133 3.67 -1.22 6.61
C ASP A 133 2.91 -0.18 7.46
N HIS A 134 1.73 -0.53 7.98
CA HIS A 134 0.84 0.40 8.68
C HIS A 134 1.02 0.34 10.21
N TYR A 135 0.91 -0.84 10.81
CA TYR A 135 0.98 -1.11 12.25
C TYR A 135 2.31 -1.76 12.62
N ILE A 136 3.37 -1.06 12.26
CA ILE A 136 4.75 -1.49 12.42
C ILE A 136 5.50 -0.43 13.21
N PHE A 137 6.62 -0.81 13.84
CA PHE A 137 7.39 0.10 14.71
C PHE A 137 6.56 0.70 15.85
N THR A 138 5.67 -0.12 16.44
CA THR A 138 4.79 0.24 17.55
C THR A 138 4.85 -0.84 18.63
N SER A 139 4.76 -0.40 19.89
CA SER A 139 4.68 -1.24 21.09
C SER A 139 3.29 -1.82 21.34
N ASP A 140 2.28 -1.44 20.54
CA ASP A 140 0.91 -1.91 20.69
C ASP A 140 0.80 -3.42 20.34
N GLU A 141 0.40 -4.23 21.32
CA GLU A 141 0.29 -5.69 21.16
C GLU A 141 -0.75 -6.10 20.11
N ARG A 142 -1.82 -5.32 19.92
CA ARG A 142 -2.87 -5.63 18.94
C ARG A 142 -2.38 -5.34 17.51
N ALA A 143 -1.61 -4.27 17.35
CA ALA A 143 -0.92 -3.97 16.11
C ALA A 143 0.06 -5.09 15.71
N ASN A 144 0.90 -5.54 16.65
CA ASN A 144 1.86 -6.61 16.40
C ASN A 144 1.17 -7.95 16.09
N HIS A 145 0.07 -8.28 16.78
CA HIS A 145 -0.72 -9.47 16.51
C HIS A 145 -1.24 -9.54 15.05
N ASN A 146 -1.61 -8.41 14.45
CA ASN A 146 -2.01 -8.39 13.04
C ASN A 146 -0.87 -8.81 12.10
N VAL A 147 0.35 -8.37 12.38
CA VAL A 147 1.54 -8.74 11.61
C VAL A 147 1.84 -10.23 11.80
N ASP A 148 1.67 -10.76 13.00
CA ASP A 148 1.87 -12.18 13.30
C ASP A 148 0.86 -13.07 12.54
N ILE A 149 -0.43 -12.71 12.51
CA ILE A 149 -1.44 -13.41 11.71
C ILE A 149 -1.05 -13.45 10.23
N LEU A 150 -0.57 -12.32 9.70
CA LEU A 150 -0.15 -12.20 8.31
C LEU A 150 1.07 -13.08 8.03
N ARG A 151 2.05 -13.09 8.94
CA ARG A 151 3.26 -13.91 8.87
C ARG A 151 2.92 -15.40 8.89
N ASP A 152 2.11 -15.84 9.85
CA ASP A 152 1.69 -17.23 9.98
C ASP A 152 0.99 -17.71 8.72
N PHE A 153 0.08 -16.90 8.17
CA PHE A 153 -0.59 -17.23 6.91
C PHE A 153 0.39 -17.32 5.73
N CYS A 154 1.32 -16.37 5.61
CA CYS A 154 2.29 -16.37 4.51
C CYS A 154 3.22 -17.60 4.56
N MET A 155 3.62 -18.02 5.77
CA MET A 155 4.41 -19.23 5.98
C MET A 155 3.60 -20.50 5.70
N GLU A 156 2.37 -20.58 6.23
CA GLU A 156 1.45 -21.71 6.02
C GLU A 156 1.17 -21.95 4.53
N GLN A 157 0.92 -20.88 3.78
CA GLN A 157 0.56 -20.93 2.37
C GLN A 157 1.79 -20.90 1.43
N ASN A 158 2.99 -20.81 1.99
CA ASN A 158 4.25 -20.69 1.26
C ASN A 158 4.23 -19.56 0.22
N ILE A 159 3.74 -18.39 0.62
CA ILE A 159 3.65 -17.20 -0.22
C ILE A 159 5.06 -16.73 -0.58
N LYS A 160 5.32 -16.61 -1.89
CA LYS A 160 6.66 -16.27 -2.40
C LYS A 160 7.04 -14.82 -2.08
N TYR A 161 6.08 -13.91 -2.20
CA TYR A 161 6.30 -12.46 -2.08
C TYR A 161 5.76 -11.92 -0.75
N PHE A 162 6.36 -12.40 0.34
CA PHE A 162 6.12 -11.88 1.67
C PHE A 162 7.30 -11.02 2.15
N TYR A 163 7.05 -9.72 2.33
CA TYR A 163 8.06 -8.72 2.64
C TYR A 163 8.03 -8.34 4.13
N ASP A 164 8.36 -9.32 4.96
CA ASP A 164 8.23 -9.25 6.42
C ASP A 164 9.15 -8.22 7.10
N ILE A 165 8.77 -7.83 8.31
CA ILE A 165 9.60 -7.12 9.28
C ILE A 165 10.09 -8.12 10.31
N LYS A 166 11.34 -8.58 10.16
CA LYS A 166 11.89 -9.65 11.00
C LYS A 166 12.46 -9.18 12.34
N ASP A 167 12.66 -7.87 12.54
CA ASP A 167 13.15 -7.30 13.80
C ASP A 167 12.11 -6.33 14.35
N LEU A 168 11.44 -6.76 15.42
CA LEU A 168 10.47 -5.98 16.19
C LEU A 168 11.06 -5.47 17.52
N SER A 169 12.30 -5.85 17.84
CA SER A 169 12.88 -5.73 19.18
C SER A 169 13.26 -4.30 19.58
N ASN A 170 13.45 -3.42 18.60
CA ASN A 170 13.93 -2.05 18.82
C ASN A 170 13.04 -0.97 18.21
N PHE A 171 11.87 -1.34 17.68
CA PHE A 171 10.96 -0.43 16.94
C PHE A 171 11.65 0.43 15.87
N LYS A 172 12.80 -0.03 15.35
CA LYS A 172 13.53 0.56 14.22
C LYS A 172 13.49 -0.42 13.06
N ALA A 173 13.53 0.11 11.85
CA ALA A 173 13.38 -0.73 10.68
C ALA A 173 14.54 -1.71 10.47
N ASN A 174 14.14 -2.96 10.24
CA ASN A 174 15.00 -4.06 9.83
C ASN A 174 15.66 -3.77 8.46
N PRO A 175 16.94 -4.13 8.24
CA PRO A 175 17.61 -3.99 6.95
C PRO A 175 16.85 -4.58 5.75
N ASP A 176 16.06 -5.64 5.94
CA ASP A 176 15.37 -6.36 4.86
C ASP A 176 13.93 -5.86 4.56
N TYR A 177 13.44 -4.91 5.34
CA TYR A 177 12.10 -4.35 5.16
C TYR A 177 12.00 -3.52 3.87
N LYS A 178 10.85 -3.59 3.18
CA LYS A 178 10.66 -2.96 1.87
C LYS A 178 10.03 -1.58 1.91
N GLY A 179 9.34 -1.22 2.98
CA GLY A 179 8.69 0.09 3.14
C GLY A 179 7.22 0.11 2.74
N VAL A 180 6.73 1.31 2.45
CA VAL A 180 5.35 1.62 2.08
C VAL A 180 4.88 0.74 0.94
N CYS A 181 3.75 0.04 1.15
CA CYS A 181 3.26 -1.05 0.30
C CYS A 181 3.26 -0.71 -1.20
N HIS A 182 2.69 0.43 -1.62
CA HIS A 182 2.60 0.78 -3.05
C HIS A 182 3.94 1.12 -3.71
N ILE A 183 4.92 1.61 -2.93
CA ILE A 183 6.25 1.91 -3.46
C ILE A 183 7.11 0.64 -3.48
N ALA A 184 7.03 -0.17 -2.42
CA ALA A 184 7.65 -1.49 -2.39
C ALA A 184 7.16 -2.37 -3.55
N LEU A 185 5.85 -2.37 -3.81
CA LEU A 185 5.25 -3.13 -4.92
C LEU A 185 5.82 -2.71 -6.28
N ALA A 186 5.98 -1.42 -6.52
CA ALA A 186 6.61 -0.89 -7.73
C ALA A 186 8.11 -1.19 -7.82
N GLN A 187 8.84 -1.04 -6.71
CA GLN A 187 10.29 -1.26 -6.67
C GLN A 187 10.67 -2.72 -6.86
N GLU A 188 9.83 -3.64 -6.40
CA GLU A 188 10.04 -5.09 -6.53
C GLU A 188 9.46 -5.66 -7.85
N GLY A 189 8.99 -4.81 -8.77
CA GLY A 189 8.62 -5.23 -10.13
C GLY A 189 7.24 -5.90 -10.24
N HIS A 190 6.35 -5.64 -9.28
CA HIS A 190 4.99 -6.18 -9.27
C HIS A 190 3.98 -5.31 -10.04
N CYS A 191 4.30 -4.05 -10.33
CA CYS A 191 3.52 -3.21 -11.22
C CYS A 191 3.95 -3.40 -12.68
N ARG A 192 3.16 -4.11 -13.49
CA ARG A 192 3.49 -4.40 -14.91
C ARG A 192 2.36 -3.95 -15.85
N PRO A 193 2.66 -3.25 -16.97
CA PRO A 193 1.64 -2.74 -17.89
C PRO A 193 0.68 -3.81 -18.40
N GLY A 194 -0.59 -3.44 -18.55
CA GLY A 194 -1.62 -4.30 -19.13
C GLY A 194 -2.24 -5.34 -18.17
N GLU A 195 -1.81 -5.37 -16.90
CA GLU A 195 -2.30 -6.31 -15.90
C GLU A 195 -3.41 -5.74 -15.00
N VAL A 196 -4.12 -6.63 -14.31
CA VAL A 196 -5.10 -6.31 -13.26
C VAL A 196 -4.49 -6.51 -11.87
N LEU A 197 -4.34 -5.40 -11.14
CA LEU A 197 -3.83 -5.40 -9.77
C LEU A 197 -4.93 -4.99 -8.78
N LEU A 198 -5.24 -5.87 -7.83
CA LEU A 198 -6.18 -5.57 -6.76
C LEU A 198 -5.44 -5.46 -5.44
N GLY A 199 -5.94 -4.62 -4.53
CA GLY A 199 -5.30 -4.45 -3.24
C GLY A 199 -6.30 -4.15 -2.14
N THR A 200 -5.99 -4.56 -0.91
CA THR A 200 -6.84 -4.27 0.25
C THR A 200 -6.70 -2.84 0.76
N ASP A 201 -5.80 -2.05 0.17
CA ASP A 201 -5.67 -0.63 0.44
C ASP A 201 -6.40 0.22 -0.62
N SER A 202 -6.95 1.35 -0.19
CA SER A 202 -7.68 2.27 -1.07
C SER A 202 -6.80 2.92 -2.15
N HIS A 203 -5.49 3.09 -1.92
CA HIS A 203 -4.56 3.76 -2.83
C HIS A 203 -3.85 2.81 -3.80
N THR A 204 -4.35 1.58 -3.95
CA THR A 204 -3.86 0.64 -4.97
C THR A 204 -3.92 1.20 -6.39
N CYS A 205 -4.77 2.21 -6.64
CA CYS A 205 -4.78 2.98 -7.90
C CYS A 205 -3.43 3.62 -8.27
N THR A 206 -2.49 3.75 -7.33
CA THR A 206 -1.10 4.16 -7.59
C THR A 206 -0.45 3.33 -8.71
N ALA A 207 -0.74 2.03 -8.77
CA ALA A 207 -0.15 1.13 -9.77
C ALA A 207 -0.65 1.39 -11.20
N GLY A 208 -1.75 2.13 -11.38
CA GLY A 208 -2.19 2.52 -12.72
C GLY A 208 -1.24 3.50 -13.42
N ALA A 209 -0.28 4.11 -12.71
CA ALA A 209 0.85 4.84 -13.30
C ALA A 209 1.69 3.97 -14.26
N PHE A 210 1.59 2.65 -14.17
CA PHE A 210 2.28 1.67 -15.01
C PHE A 210 1.42 1.18 -16.18
N GLY A 211 0.25 1.79 -16.45
CA GLY A 211 -0.68 1.29 -17.47
C GLY A 211 -1.43 0.04 -17.03
N GLN A 212 -1.71 -0.09 -15.73
CA GLN A 212 -2.50 -1.17 -15.15
C GLN A 212 -3.94 -0.74 -14.86
N PHE A 213 -4.85 -1.72 -14.80
CA PHE A 213 -6.08 -1.53 -14.05
C PHE A 213 -5.80 -1.87 -12.59
N ALA A 214 -5.75 -0.85 -11.73
CA ALA A 214 -5.41 -1.02 -10.33
C ALA A 214 -6.46 -0.40 -9.41
N THR A 215 -6.99 -1.17 -8.45
CA THR A 215 -8.03 -0.64 -7.56
C THR A 215 -8.02 -1.28 -6.18
N GLY A 216 -8.40 -0.46 -5.19
CA GLY A 216 -8.68 -0.92 -3.84
C GLY A 216 -9.97 -1.73 -3.80
N ILE A 217 -9.95 -2.83 -3.04
CA ILE A 217 -11.07 -3.74 -2.82
C ILE A 217 -11.27 -4.00 -1.33
N GLY A 218 -12.49 -4.38 -0.95
CA GLY A 218 -12.80 -4.69 0.45
C GLY A 218 -12.20 -6.01 0.90
N ILE A 219 -12.22 -6.22 2.23
CA ILE A 219 -11.71 -7.43 2.89
C ILE A 219 -12.43 -8.71 2.37
N THR A 220 -13.75 -8.62 2.13
CA THR A 220 -14.55 -9.73 1.58
C THR A 220 -14.13 -10.09 0.16
N ASP A 221 -13.96 -9.09 -0.69
CA ASP A 221 -13.52 -9.29 -2.08
C ASP A 221 -12.11 -9.88 -2.11
N ALA A 222 -11.21 -9.38 -1.26
CA ALA A 222 -9.86 -9.91 -1.17
C ALA A 222 -9.83 -11.37 -0.67
N GLY A 223 -10.67 -11.73 0.30
CA GLY A 223 -10.87 -13.12 0.72
C GLY A 223 -11.35 -14.03 -0.41
N PHE A 224 -12.25 -13.53 -1.26
CA PHE A 224 -12.70 -14.26 -2.45
C PHE A 224 -11.59 -14.39 -3.50
N VAL A 225 -10.83 -13.32 -3.73
CA VAL A 225 -9.68 -13.33 -4.64
C VAL A 225 -8.65 -14.35 -4.14
N LEU A 226 -8.29 -14.38 -2.85
CA LEU A 226 -7.38 -15.39 -2.25
C LEU A 226 -7.76 -16.84 -2.58
N GLY A 227 -9.05 -17.17 -2.67
CA GLY A 227 -9.51 -18.51 -3.02
C GLY A 227 -9.65 -18.77 -4.51
N ALA A 228 -10.23 -17.82 -5.27
CA ALA A 228 -10.63 -18.05 -6.65
C ALA A 228 -9.69 -17.42 -7.71
N GLY A 229 -8.83 -16.49 -7.31
CA GLY A 229 -7.98 -15.70 -8.21
C GLY A 229 -8.71 -14.79 -9.19
N LYS A 230 -10.00 -14.57 -8.94
CA LYS A 230 -10.90 -13.80 -9.79
C LYS A 230 -11.74 -12.86 -8.95
N LEU A 231 -12.16 -11.74 -9.55
CA LEU A 231 -13.16 -10.86 -8.96
C LEU A 231 -14.18 -10.45 -10.01
N LEU A 232 -15.44 -10.29 -9.61
CA LEU A 232 -16.46 -9.68 -10.44
C LEU A 232 -16.28 -8.16 -10.40
N LEU A 233 -15.92 -7.57 -11.53
CA LEU A 233 -15.80 -6.13 -11.68
C LEU A 233 -16.90 -5.59 -12.59
N LYS A 234 -17.41 -4.42 -12.21
CA LYS A 234 -18.34 -3.65 -13.03
C LYS A 234 -17.61 -2.40 -13.54
N ILE A 235 -17.77 -2.10 -14.82
CA ILE A 235 -17.22 -0.89 -15.47
C ILE A 235 -18.22 0.26 -15.28
N ILE A 236 -17.85 1.44 -14.76
CA ILE A 236 -18.85 2.46 -14.29
C ILE A 236 -18.29 3.93 -14.42
N GLY A 237 -19.07 5.00 -14.12
CA GLY A 237 -18.59 6.40 -13.97
C GLY A 237 -19.51 7.54 -13.40
N GLU A 238 -18.97 8.64 -12.76
CA GLU A 238 -19.27 10.14 -12.76
C GLU A 238 -18.52 11.04 -11.69
N ILE A 239 -18.62 12.42 -11.66
CA ILE A 239 -17.66 13.42 -11.01
C ILE A 239 -18.11 14.48 -9.92
N SER A 240 -17.51 14.51 -8.69
CA SER A 240 -17.11 15.57 -7.66
C SER A 240 -15.96 15.14 -6.66
N VAL A 241 -16.01 15.12 -5.29
CA VAL A 241 -15.18 14.10 -4.50
C VAL A 241 -15.69 12.70 -4.80
N SER A 242 -16.91 12.67 -5.34
CA SER A 242 -17.43 11.59 -6.15
C SER A 242 -17.07 11.78 -7.64
N GLY A 243 -15.86 12.31 -7.89
CA GLY A 243 -15.15 12.86 -9.09
C GLY A 243 -14.93 11.92 -10.24
N ALA A 244 -14.67 10.74 -9.84
CA ALA A 244 -14.54 9.65 -10.69
C ALA A 244 -15.22 8.52 -9.93
N THR A 245 -16.28 8.81 -9.16
CA THR A 245 -17.02 7.76 -8.46
C THR A 245 -17.45 6.76 -9.50
N TYR A 246 -16.83 5.60 -9.35
CA TYR A 246 -16.93 4.49 -10.25
C TYR A 246 -16.27 4.66 -11.65
N LYS A 247 -15.67 5.81 -12.02
CA LYS A 247 -14.89 6.04 -13.27
C LYS A 247 -13.45 5.54 -13.16
N SER A 248 -12.84 5.33 -14.32
CA SER A 248 -11.39 5.34 -14.52
C SER A 248 -10.96 6.72 -15.04
N MET A 249 -9.86 7.28 -14.52
CA MET A 249 -9.25 8.52 -15.00
C MET A 249 -8.02 8.17 -15.83
N GLU A 250 -8.00 8.54 -17.11
CA GLU A 250 -6.85 8.36 -17.99
C GLU A 250 -6.13 9.70 -18.17
N PHE A 251 -4.83 9.74 -17.87
CA PHE A 251 -4.01 10.93 -17.99
C PHE A 251 -3.09 10.81 -19.21
N VAL A 252 -3.19 11.79 -20.12
CA VAL A 252 -2.44 11.84 -21.38
C VAL A 252 -1.96 13.27 -21.67
N GLY A 253 -1.01 13.40 -22.59
CA GLY A 253 -0.50 14.68 -23.07
C GLY A 253 0.98 14.91 -22.75
N SER A 254 1.56 15.91 -23.39
CA SER A 254 3.02 16.18 -23.35
C SER A 254 3.56 16.39 -21.93
N THR A 255 2.78 16.97 -21.04
CA THR A 255 3.17 17.12 -19.62
C THR A 255 3.28 15.75 -18.95
N VAL A 256 2.30 14.87 -19.11
CA VAL A 256 2.31 13.52 -18.51
C VAL A 256 3.45 12.68 -19.07
N GLU A 257 3.73 12.80 -20.36
CA GLU A 257 4.88 12.16 -21.03
C GLU A 257 6.22 12.62 -20.44
N SER A 258 6.33 13.90 -20.07
CA SER A 258 7.53 14.46 -19.45
C SER A 258 7.74 14.08 -17.97
N LEU A 259 6.69 13.57 -17.30
CA LEU A 259 6.77 13.18 -15.90
C LEU A 259 7.61 11.92 -15.68
N SER A 260 8.36 11.89 -14.58
CA SER A 260 8.99 10.67 -14.07
C SER A 260 7.95 9.62 -13.65
N MET A 261 8.37 8.36 -13.47
CA MET A 261 7.47 7.34 -12.91
C MET A 261 7.01 7.70 -11.49
N GLU A 262 7.85 8.35 -10.70
CA GLU A 262 7.53 8.76 -9.33
C GLU A 262 6.43 9.83 -9.31
N GLU A 263 6.49 10.79 -10.23
CA GLU A 263 5.47 11.82 -10.43
C GLU A 263 4.16 11.23 -10.95
N ARG A 264 4.22 10.30 -11.92
CA ARG A 264 3.02 9.57 -12.41
C ARG A 264 2.34 8.78 -11.30
N MET A 265 3.11 8.12 -10.43
CA MET A 265 2.57 7.43 -9.25
C MET A 265 1.83 8.39 -8.32
N THR A 266 2.35 9.60 -8.12
CA THR A 266 1.66 10.62 -7.31
C THR A 266 0.34 11.03 -7.94
N LEU A 267 0.31 11.22 -9.26
CA LEU A 267 -0.90 11.56 -10.00
C LEU A 267 -1.98 10.47 -9.88
N CYS A 268 -1.61 9.20 -10.14
CA CYS A 268 -2.55 8.07 -10.06
C CYS A 268 -2.97 7.73 -8.62
N ASN A 269 -2.11 7.98 -7.63
CA ASN A 269 -2.45 7.79 -6.22
C ASN A 269 -3.64 8.66 -5.80
N MET A 270 -3.65 9.93 -6.23
CA MET A 270 -4.67 10.92 -5.86
C MET A 270 -6.04 10.70 -6.53
N VAL A 271 -6.18 9.71 -7.42
CA VAL A 271 -7.42 9.48 -8.15
C VAL A 271 -8.56 9.03 -7.23
N ILE A 272 -8.26 8.26 -6.18
CA ILE A 272 -9.28 7.80 -5.23
C ILE A 272 -9.84 8.94 -4.36
N GLU A 273 -9.11 10.04 -4.20
CA GLU A 273 -9.57 11.26 -3.50
C GLU A 273 -10.63 12.01 -4.30
N ALA A 274 -10.60 11.85 -5.63
CA ALA A 274 -11.71 12.19 -6.50
C ALA A 274 -12.74 11.04 -6.56
N GLY A 275 -12.71 10.01 -5.72
CA GLY A 275 -13.63 8.86 -5.79
C GLY A 275 -13.37 7.92 -6.98
N GLY A 276 -12.30 8.17 -7.74
CA GLY A 276 -11.86 7.38 -8.88
C GLY A 276 -11.59 5.93 -8.55
N LYS A 277 -12.12 5.02 -9.38
CA LYS A 277 -11.87 3.59 -9.20
C LYS A 277 -10.46 3.20 -9.63
N ASN A 278 -9.95 3.84 -10.68
CA ASN A 278 -8.61 3.63 -11.24
C ASN A 278 -8.07 4.93 -11.85
N GLY A 279 -6.76 5.14 -11.76
CA GLY A 279 -6.04 6.24 -12.40
C GLY A 279 -4.94 5.67 -13.28
N VAL A 280 -4.95 5.92 -14.58
CA VAL A 280 -4.08 5.22 -15.52
C VAL A 280 -3.30 6.17 -16.43
N VAL A 281 -2.03 5.87 -16.66
CA VAL A 281 -1.13 6.56 -17.60
C VAL A 281 -0.64 5.54 -18.64
N PRO A 282 -0.70 5.84 -19.95
CA PRO A 282 -0.13 4.95 -20.96
C PRO A 282 1.36 4.67 -20.74
N ALA A 283 1.76 3.42 -20.91
CA ALA A 283 3.16 3.02 -20.76
C ALA A 283 4.02 3.55 -21.92
N ASP A 284 5.14 4.17 -21.61
CA ASP A 284 6.08 4.72 -22.58
C ASP A 284 7.54 4.35 -22.25
N SER A 285 8.51 4.97 -22.93
CA SER A 285 9.94 4.72 -22.70
C SER A 285 10.35 4.93 -21.24
N THR A 286 9.74 5.89 -20.53
CA THR A 286 9.98 6.12 -19.10
C THR A 286 9.50 4.94 -18.26
N THR A 287 8.33 4.38 -18.56
CA THR A 287 7.81 3.16 -17.91
C THR A 287 8.70 1.94 -18.19
N TYR A 288 9.07 1.71 -19.45
CA TYR A 288 9.91 0.56 -19.82
C TYR A 288 11.28 0.62 -19.18
N LYS A 289 11.91 1.79 -19.19
CA LYS A 289 13.22 2.02 -18.54
C LYS A 289 13.15 1.85 -17.03
N TYR A 290 12.03 2.20 -16.40
CA TYR A 290 11.86 1.98 -14.96
C TYR A 290 11.75 0.49 -14.60
N LEU A 291 11.11 -0.30 -15.46
CA LEU A 291 10.91 -1.75 -15.28
C LEU A 291 12.12 -2.59 -15.69
N GLU A 292 13.03 -2.01 -16.48
CA GLU A 292 14.28 -2.64 -16.87
C GLU A 292 15.03 -3.14 -15.62
N ASN A 293 15.40 -4.42 -15.62
CA ASN A 293 16.05 -5.11 -14.49
C ASN A 293 15.23 -5.25 -13.20
N LYS A 294 13.94 -4.88 -13.19
CA LYS A 294 13.04 -5.07 -12.03
C LYS A 294 12.10 -6.26 -12.18
N THR A 295 11.81 -6.68 -13.41
CA THR A 295 10.97 -7.84 -13.66
C THR A 295 11.48 -8.66 -14.84
N SER A 296 11.38 -9.99 -14.72
CA SER A 296 11.66 -10.96 -15.78
C SER A 296 10.40 -11.63 -16.31
N VAL A 297 9.23 -11.30 -15.74
CA VAL A 297 7.94 -11.83 -16.16
C VAL A 297 7.53 -11.13 -17.46
N PRO A 298 7.14 -11.86 -18.52
CA PRO A 298 6.68 -11.25 -19.76
C PRO A 298 5.36 -10.49 -19.52
N TYR A 299 5.29 -9.27 -20.04
CA TYR A 299 4.10 -8.43 -20.01
C TYR A 299 3.85 -7.82 -21.39
N GLU A 300 2.62 -7.40 -21.65
CA GLU A 300 2.22 -6.80 -22.92
C GLU A 300 1.47 -5.49 -22.64
N PRO A 301 2.04 -4.33 -23.02
CA PRO A 301 1.43 -3.03 -22.80
C PRO A 301 0.16 -2.87 -23.64
N VAL A 302 -0.79 -2.09 -23.12
CA VAL A 302 -2.09 -1.84 -23.75
C VAL A 302 -2.29 -0.34 -23.88
N TYR A 303 -2.87 0.10 -24.99
CA TYR A 303 -3.10 1.51 -25.32
C TYR A 303 -4.54 1.75 -25.74
N SER A 304 -5.09 2.91 -25.40
CA SER A 304 -6.42 3.34 -25.90
C SER A 304 -6.45 3.44 -27.42
N ASP A 305 -7.57 3.05 -28.04
CA ASP A 305 -7.78 3.26 -29.48
C ASP A 305 -7.99 4.76 -29.78
N SER A 306 -7.59 5.21 -30.96
CA SER A 306 -7.76 6.61 -31.38
C SER A 306 -9.21 7.10 -31.44
N GLN A 307 -10.16 6.17 -31.54
CA GLN A 307 -11.61 6.44 -31.58
C GLN A 307 -12.31 6.04 -30.27
N ALA A 308 -11.55 5.77 -29.20
CA ALA A 308 -12.13 5.44 -27.89
C ALA A 308 -12.94 6.64 -27.37
N ARG A 309 -14.10 6.34 -26.77
CA ARG A 309 -15.01 7.39 -26.26
C ARG A 309 -14.78 7.57 -24.77
N PHE A 310 -14.58 8.82 -24.35
CA PHE A 310 -14.47 9.20 -22.96
C PHE A 310 -15.75 9.91 -22.52
N LEU A 311 -16.17 9.68 -21.27
CA LEU A 311 -17.39 10.29 -20.75
C LEU A 311 -17.24 11.81 -20.56
N SER A 312 -16.03 12.27 -20.25
CA SER A 312 -15.68 13.69 -20.16
C SER A 312 -14.21 13.86 -20.47
N GLU A 313 -13.85 14.92 -21.21
CA GLU A 313 -12.46 15.28 -21.51
C GLU A 313 -12.17 16.66 -20.90
N TYR A 314 -11.09 16.74 -20.12
CA TYR A 314 -10.63 17.98 -19.51
C TYR A 314 -9.24 18.31 -20.05
N ARG A 315 -9.05 19.56 -20.49
CA ARG A 315 -7.76 20.06 -20.96
C ARG A 315 -7.25 21.11 -19.98
N PHE A 316 -6.06 20.85 -19.44
CA PHE A 316 -5.43 21.74 -18.48
C PHE A 316 -4.19 22.38 -19.10
N ASP A 317 -4.14 23.70 -19.07
CA ASP A 317 -2.95 24.46 -19.43
C ASP A 317 -2.07 24.63 -18.19
N ILE A 318 -1.01 23.82 -18.11
CA ILE A 318 -0.12 23.79 -16.94
C ILE A 318 0.68 25.09 -16.78
N SER A 319 0.85 25.89 -17.85
CA SER A 319 1.57 27.17 -17.77
C SER A 319 0.89 28.17 -16.83
N LYS A 320 -0.39 27.96 -16.55
CA LYS A 320 -1.22 28.76 -15.63
C LYS A 320 -1.34 28.15 -14.24
N LEU A 321 -0.69 27.01 -13.99
CA LEU A 321 -0.78 26.33 -12.69
C LEU A 321 0.14 27.02 -11.69
N GLU A 322 -0.44 27.45 -10.57
CA GLU A 322 0.28 28.02 -9.44
C GLU A 322 0.37 26.99 -8.29
N PRO A 323 1.29 27.17 -7.32
CA PRO A 323 1.32 26.31 -6.14
C PRO A 323 0.01 26.34 -5.35
N LEU A 324 -0.52 25.15 -5.06
CA LEU A 324 -1.82 24.94 -4.41
C LEU A 324 -1.65 24.25 -3.07
N VAL A 325 -2.64 24.51 -2.22
CA VAL A 325 -2.80 23.84 -0.92
C VAL A 325 -4.26 23.39 -0.77
N ALA A 326 -4.47 22.16 -0.29
CA ALA A 326 -5.80 21.71 0.13
C ALA A 326 -6.01 22.02 1.61
N LYS A 327 -6.98 22.90 1.89
CA LYS A 327 -7.31 23.35 3.25
C LYS A 327 -8.07 22.25 4.01
N PRO A 328 -7.95 22.19 5.35
CA PRO A 328 -8.76 21.28 6.15
C PRO A 328 -10.28 21.55 6.00
N HIS A 329 -11.13 20.54 6.09
CA HIS A 329 -10.85 19.12 6.34
C HIS A 329 -11.20 18.24 5.13
N SER A 330 -10.93 18.72 3.92
CA SER A 330 -11.23 17.95 2.70
C SER A 330 -10.19 18.20 1.60
N PRO A 331 -9.76 17.16 0.85
CA PRO A 331 -8.78 17.30 -0.23
C PRO A 331 -9.24 18.19 -1.39
N ASP A 332 -10.56 18.32 -1.59
CA ASP A 332 -11.16 19.15 -2.63
C ASP A 332 -11.18 20.66 -2.31
N LYS A 333 -10.91 21.04 -1.05
CA LYS A 333 -10.94 22.43 -0.58
C LYS A 333 -9.67 23.18 -0.95
N ARG A 334 -9.48 23.35 -2.25
CA ARG A 334 -8.32 23.96 -2.89
C ARG A 334 -8.24 25.47 -2.60
N ALA A 335 -7.03 25.95 -2.33
CA ALA A 335 -6.67 27.36 -2.30
C ALA A 335 -5.27 27.56 -2.90
N LEU A 336 -4.93 28.77 -3.30
CA LEU A 336 -3.55 29.09 -3.69
C LEU A 336 -2.68 29.14 -2.44
N ALA A 337 -1.41 28.73 -2.55
CA ALA A 337 -0.46 28.81 -1.44
C ALA A 337 -0.33 30.26 -0.92
N ARG A 338 -0.26 31.24 -1.83
CA ARG A 338 -0.20 32.68 -1.49
C ARG A 338 -1.41 33.21 -0.70
N GLU A 339 -2.58 32.58 -0.86
CA GLU A 339 -3.81 32.96 -0.15
C GLU A 339 -3.84 32.41 1.28
N CYS A 340 -2.96 31.47 1.60
CA CYS A 340 -2.89 30.82 2.91
C CYS A 340 -1.76 31.38 3.79
N LYS A 341 -1.13 32.49 3.40
CA LYS A 341 0.06 33.07 4.07
C LYS A 341 -0.12 33.39 5.57
N ASP A 342 -1.36 33.63 6.01
CA ASP A 342 -1.68 33.95 7.40
C ASP A 342 -1.85 32.68 8.27
N VAL A 343 -1.84 31.50 7.65
CA VAL A 343 -1.95 30.22 8.35
C VAL A 343 -0.62 29.87 8.99
N LYS A 344 -0.52 30.08 10.31
CA LYS A 344 0.60 29.62 11.13
C LYS A 344 0.58 28.10 11.22
N ILE A 345 1.75 27.49 11.05
CA ILE A 345 1.90 26.03 11.13
C ILE A 345 2.68 25.66 12.39
N ASP A 346 2.37 24.52 12.99
CA ASP A 346 3.08 24.01 14.17
C ASP A 346 4.12 22.96 13.79
N ARG A 347 3.96 22.31 12.64
CA ARG A 347 4.85 21.25 12.16
C ARG A 347 4.72 20.99 10.66
N LEU A 348 5.72 20.32 10.11
CA LEU A 348 5.75 19.79 8.75
C LEU A 348 5.90 18.27 8.76
N TYR A 349 5.18 17.56 7.89
CA TYR A 349 5.37 16.13 7.61
C TYR A 349 5.64 15.88 6.12
N VAL A 350 6.79 15.27 5.81
CA VAL A 350 7.15 14.83 4.46
C VAL A 350 7.31 13.31 4.46
N GLY A 351 6.39 12.61 3.81
CA GLY A 351 6.39 11.14 3.71
C GLY A 351 5.11 10.61 3.09
N SER A 352 4.87 9.30 3.18
CA SER A 352 3.76 8.54 2.54
C SER A 352 4.02 8.11 1.09
N CYS A 353 3.12 7.29 0.56
CA CYS A 353 3.10 6.83 -0.84
C CYS A 353 3.01 7.97 -1.86
N THR A 354 2.58 9.17 -1.47
CA THR A 354 2.54 10.36 -2.33
C THR A 354 3.77 11.25 -2.25
N GLY A 355 4.46 11.30 -1.12
CA GLY A 355 5.42 12.37 -0.83
C GLY A 355 6.70 11.91 -0.13
N GLY A 356 7.00 10.62 -0.22
CA GLY A 356 8.18 9.99 0.39
C GLY A 356 9.11 9.33 -0.63
N LYS A 357 9.14 9.74 -1.90
CA LYS A 357 10.01 9.19 -2.95
C LYS A 357 11.35 9.95 -3.03
N THR A 358 12.31 9.47 -3.82
CA THR A 358 13.64 10.11 -3.89
C THR A 358 13.53 11.54 -4.42
N GLU A 359 12.74 11.73 -5.48
CA GLU A 359 12.54 13.05 -6.09
C GLU A 359 11.85 14.04 -5.12
N ASP A 360 10.98 13.54 -4.25
CA ASP A 360 10.28 14.33 -3.23
C ASP A 360 11.26 14.95 -2.22
N PHE A 361 12.22 14.15 -1.72
CA PHE A 361 13.24 14.66 -0.79
C PHE A 361 14.23 15.57 -1.49
N MET A 362 14.62 15.27 -2.73
CA MET A 362 15.48 16.17 -3.52
C MET A 362 14.81 17.53 -3.74
N ALA A 363 13.51 17.56 -4.01
CA ALA A 363 12.74 18.79 -4.16
C ALA A 363 12.73 19.62 -2.87
N ALA A 364 12.50 18.98 -1.72
CA ALA A 364 12.56 19.66 -0.42
C ALA A 364 13.97 20.19 -0.10
N ALA A 365 15.00 19.38 -0.36
CA ALA A 365 16.39 19.75 -0.13
C ALA A 365 16.83 20.95 -0.98
N LYS A 366 16.36 21.05 -2.24
CA LYS A 366 16.63 22.22 -3.10
C LYS A 366 16.11 23.52 -2.48
N ILE A 367 14.92 23.52 -1.89
CA ILE A 367 14.36 24.71 -1.23
C ILE A 367 15.18 25.09 0.01
N PHE A 368 15.54 24.11 0.85
CA PHE A 368 16.36 24.38 2.04
C PHE A 368 17.74 24.92 1.67
N LEU A 369 18.38 24.33 0.65
CA LEU A 369 19.66 24.78 0.12
C LEU A 369 19.57 26.21 -0.44
N ALA A 370 18.58 26.49 -1.29
CA ALA A 370 18.39 27.81 -1.89
C ALA A 370 18.12 28.89 -0.83
N SER A 371 17.40 28.54 0.23
CA SER A 371 17.13 29.49 1.31
C SER A 371 18.33 29.73 2.23
N GLY A 372 19.15 28.71 2.51
CA GLY A 372 20.22 28.75 3.52
C GLY A 372 19.74 29.03 4.95
N LYS A 373 18.44 28.90 5.25
CA LYS A 373 17.83 29.17 6.56
C LYS A 373 17.53 27.86 7.29
N LYS A 374 17.39 27.95 8.62
CA LYS A 374 16.88 26.86 9.45
C LYS A 374 15.35 26.83 9.46
N VAL A 375 14.79 25.63 9.59
CA VAL A 375 13.35 25.44 9.77
C VAL A 375 12.89 26.07 11.09
N LYS A 376 11.70 26.66 11.09
CA LYS A 376 11.09 27.28 12.28
C LYS A 376 10.17 26.34 13.04
N VAL A 377 9.81 25.21 12.44
CA VAL A 377 8.90 24.22 13.01
C VAL A 377 9.48 22.82 12.89
N PRO A 378 9.15 21.91 13.83
CA PRO A 378 9.50 20.51 13.74
C PRO A 378 9.13 19.92 12.39
N THR A 379 10.12 19.35 11.71
CA THR A 379 10.02 18.84 10.34
C THR A 379 10.33 17.36 10.33
N PHE A 380 9.28 16.56 10.14
CA PHE A 380 9.32 15.10 10.19
C PHE A 380 9.50 14.54 8.78
N LEU A 381 10.50 13.69 8.60
CA LEU A 381 10.87 13.11 7.30
C LEU A 381 10.72 11.59 7.36
N VAL A 382 9.87 11.01 6.51
CA VAL A 382 9.61 9.55 6.46
C VAL A 382 9.73 9.06 5.01
N PRO A 383 10.89 8.51 4.62
CA PRO A 383 11.09 7.91 3.31
C PRO A 383 10.11 6.77 3.04
N ALA A 384 9.77 6.53 1.78
CA ALA A 384 8.78 5.51 1.44
C ALA A 384 9.36 4.09 1.39
N THR A 385 10.66 3.90 1.12
CA THR A 385 11.27 2.56 1.06
C THR A 385 12.65 2.49 1.68
N GLN A 386 13.03 1.29 2.14
CA GLN A 386 14.27 1.03 2.86
C GLN A 386 15.30 0.24 2.03
N LYS A 387 14.94 -0.89 1.37
CA LYS A 387 15.89 -1.72 0.60
C LYS A 387 15.37 -2.30 -0.74
N THR A 388 16.00 -1.82 -1.83
CA THR A 388 16.06 -2.30 -3.23
C THR A 388 17.23 -1.57 -3.92
N CYS A 389 17.69 -2.02 -5.10
CA CYS A 389 18.94 -1.56 -5.75
C CYS A 389 19.09 -0.03 -6.01
N LYS A 390 18.02 0.75 -5.82
CA LYS A 390 17.95 2.22 -5.73
C LYS A 390 16.83 2.56 -4.73
N THR A 391 17.14 2.96 -3.50
CA THR A 391 16.10 3.28 -2.49
C THR A 391 16.12 4.71 -2.08
N VAL A 392 14.94 5.21 -1.75
CA VAL A 392 14.76 6.55 -1.19
C VAL A 392 15.60 6.75 0.06
N TRP A 393 15.61 5.75 0.95
CA TRP A 393 16.45 5.82 2.15
C TRP A 393 17.92 6.03 1.80
N MET A 394 18.50 5.17 0.97
CA MET A 394 19.92 5.24 0.65
C MET A 394 20.26 6.47 -0.20
N ASP A 395 19.35 6.85 -1.09
CA ASP A 395 19.45 8.03 -1.94
C ASP A 395 19.49 9.32 -1.11
N VAL A 396 18.69 9.41 -0.04
CA VAL A 396 18.71 10.56 0.87
C VAL A 396 20.09 10.74 1.53
N TYR A 397 20.78 9.63 1.83
CA TYR A 397 22.10 9.66 2.46
C TYR A 397 23.28 9.70 1.47
N SER A 398 23.06 9.30 0.21
CA SER A 398 24.16 9.00 -0.73
C SER A 398 24.12 9.82 -2.02
N LEU A 399 22.94 10.25 -2.49
CA LEU A 399 22.84 11.03 -3.72
C LEU A 399 23.11 12.52 -3.44
N PRO A 400 24.09 13.12 -4.13
CA PRO A 400 24.33 14.55 -4.01
C PRO A 400 23.18 15.32 -4.67
N VAL A 401 22.72 16.37 -4.00
CA VAL A 401 21.70 17.26 -4.56
C VAL A 401 22.37 18.12 -5.65
N PRO A 402 21.82 18.18 -6.88
CA PRO A 402 22.38 19.02 -7.93
C PRO A 402 22.51 20.48 -7.48
N GLY A 403 23.68 21.09 -7.70
CA GLY A 403 23.96 22.48 -7.30
C GLY A 403 24.36 22.68 -5.82
N SER A 404 24.45 21.61 -5.02
CA SER A 404 24.80 21.68 -3.60
C SER A 404 26.29 21.64 -3.27
N GLY A 405 27.16 21.54 -4.28
CA GLY A 405 28.59 21.31 -4.08
C GLY A 405 28.93 19.91 -3.56
N GLY A 406 28.04 18.93 -3.78
CA GLY A 406 28.24 17.52 -3.39
C GLY A 406 27.54 17.09 -2.10
N LYS A 407 26.74 17.97 -1.47
CA LYS A 407 25.98 17.63 -0.27
C LYS A 407 24.82 16.69 -0.58
N THR A 408 24.59 15.73 0.32
CA THR A 408 23.45 14.80 0.23
C THR A 408 22.18 15.41 0.83
N CYS A 409 21.02 14.82 0.56
CA CYS A 409 19.75 15.32 1.11
C CYS A 409 19.80 15.32 2.66
N SER A 410 20.32 14.26 3.27
CA SER A 410 20.45 14.16 4.73
C SER A 410 21.30 15.29 5.33
N GLN A 411 22.42 15.63 4.70
CA GLN A 411 23.28 16.72 5.18
C GLN A 411 22.56 18.06 5.12
N ILE A 412 21.84 18.32 4.02
CA ILE A 412 21.04 19.54 3.87
C ILE A 412 19.91 19.59 4.91
N PHE A 413 19.25 18.47 5.18
CA PHE A 413 18.20 18.39 6.20
C PHE A 413 18.73 18.65 7.61
N GLU A 414 19.89 18.08 7.95
CA GLU A 414 20.56 18.29 9.22
C GLU A 414 20.99 19.76 9.39
N GLU A 415 21.60 20.36 8.37
CA GLU A 415 21.99 21.78 8.36
C GLU A 415 20.77 22.71 8.52
N ALA A 416 19.65 22.36 7.88
CA ALA A 416 18.39 23.07 8.00
C ALA A 416 17.70 22.88 9.37
N GLY A 417 18.12 21.90 10.17
CA GLY A 417 17.55 21.60 11.48
C GLY A 417 16.28 20.74 11.44
N CYS A 418 16.11 19.91 10.41
CA CYS A 418 15.04 18.91 10.35
C CYS A 418 15.31 17.75 11.31
N ASP A 419 14.26 17.01 11.68
CA ASP A 419 14.44 15.76 12.40
C ASP A 419 15.12 14.73 11.48
N THR A 420 15.94 13.86 12.08
CA THR A 420 16.57 12.75 11.33
C THR A 420 15.49 11.91 10.66
N PRO A 421 15.64 11.57 9.36
CA PRO A 421 14.70 10.72 8.65
C PRO A 421 14.39 9.44 9.44
N ALA A 422 13.11 9.18 9.65
CA ALA A 422 12.63 8.02 10.39
C ALA A 422 12.25 6.88 9.45
N SER A 423 12.31 5.66 9.97
CA SER A 423 12.01 4.43 9.23
C SER A 423 10.71 4.51 8.41
N PRO A 424 10.70 3.98 7.17
CA PRO A 424 9.53 4.02 6.29
C PRO A 424 8.29 3.41 6.90
N SER A 425 7.20 4.16 6.96
CA SER A 425 5.91 3.64 7.42
C SER A 425 4.78 4.52 6.94
N CYS A 426 3.61 3.91 6.69
CA CYS A 426 2.37 4.64 6.46
C CYS A 426 1.69 5.08 7.75
N GLY A 427 2.12 4.62 8.93
CA GLY A 427 1.40 4.73 10.21
C GLY A 427 0.83 6.13 10.52
N ALA A 428 1.62 7.19 10.33
CA ALA A 428 1.16 8.56 10.58
C ALA A 428 0.07 9.03 9.59
N CYS A 429 0.06 8.50 8.36
CA CYS A 429 -0.91 8.85 7.32
C CYS A 429 -2.33 8.37 7.64
N LEU A 430 -2.47 7.23 8.34
CA LEU A 430 -3.78 6.70 8.78
C LEU A 430 -4.10 6.97 10.25
N GLY A 431 -3.22 7.65 10.98
CA GLY A 431 -3.43 7.94 12.39
C GLY A 431 -3.29 6.71 13.27
N GLY A 432 -2.25 5.90 13.02
CA GLY A 432 -1.91 4.66 13.75
C GLY A 432 -1.75 4.82 15.27
N PRO A 433 -1.23 3.80 15.98
CA PRO A 433 -1.08 3.80 17.45
C PRO A 433 -0.40 5.06 18.00
N LYS A 434 -0.65 5.42 19.26
CA LYS A 434 -0.22 6.72 19.85
C LYS A 434 1.29 6.97 19.81
N ASP A 435 2.09 5.91 19.78
CA ASP A 435 3.55 5.90 19.70
C ASP A 435 4.09 5.93 18.26
N THR A 436 3.21 5.90 17.25
CA THR A 436 3.60 6.03 15.84
C THR A 436 4.38 7.33 15.62
N TYR A 437 5.57 7.21 15.04
CA TYR A 437 6.41 8.37 14.72
C TYR A 437 5.64 9.40 13.92
N ALA A 438 5.80 10.67 14.28
CA ALA A 438 5.14 11.80 13.66
C ALA A 438 3.60 11.81 13.70
N ARG A 439 2.93 10.92 14.45
CA ARG A 439 1.49 11.02 14.71
C ARG A 439 1.15 12.36 15.36
N MET A 440 -0.01 12.92 15.03
CA MET A 440 -0.55 14.09 15.70
C MET A 440 -1.33 13.65 16.95
N ASN A 441 -0.70 13.75 18.11
CA ASN A 441 -1.33 13.45 19.40
C ASN A 441 -2.10 14.63 20.00
N GLU A 442 -1.87 15.85 19.49
CA GLU A 442 -2.40 17.12 19.96
C GLU A 442 -3.09 17.89 18.81
N PRO A 443 -3.97 18.86 19.09
CA PRO A 443 -4.66 19.68 18.08
C PRO A 443 -3.72 20.71 17.42
N LYS A 444 -2.78 20.23 16.60
CA LYS A 444 -1.79 21.03 15.88
C LYS A 444 -2.22 21.32 14.44
N VAL A 445 -1.62 22.35 13.84
CA VAL A 445 -1.67 22.64 12.40
C VAL A 445 -0.45 22.05 11.72
N CYS A 446 -0.67 21.15 10.77
CA CYS A 446 0.36 20.42 10.04
C CYS A 446 0.26 20.72 8.55
N VAL A 447 1.36 21.13 7.92
CA VAL A 447 1.48 21.01 6.45
C VAL A 447 2.04 19.64 6.13
N SER A 448 1.43 18.92 5.20
CA SER A 448 1.75 17.52 4.94
C SER A 448 1.76 17.18 3.46
N THR A 449 2.64 16.25 3.07
CA THR A 449 2.73 15.74 1.69
C THR A 449 1.89 14.47 1.45
N ILE A 450 1.06 14.09 2.43
CA ILE A 450 0.06 13.01 2.31
C ILE A 450 -1.08 13.40 1.36
N ASN A 451 -2.03 12.48 1.16
CA ASN A 451 -3.15 12.62 0.23
C ASN A 451 -4.50 12.95 0.90
N ARG A 452 -4.61 12.86 2.24
CA ARG A 452 -5.88 13.02 2.96
C ARG A 452 -5.76 13.93 4.17
N ASN A 453 -6.74 14.81 4.37
CA ASN A 453 -6.79 15.76 5.49
C ASN A 453 -8.14 15.78 6.24
N PHE A 454 -8.88 14.67 6.21
CA PHE A 454 -10.11 14.50 6.99
C PHE A 454 -9.85 14.63 8.51
N PRO A 455 -10.88 14.96 9.32
CA PRO A 455 -10.71 15.08 10.77
C PRO A 455 -10.15 13.79 11.39
N GLY A 456 -9.11 13.91 12.21
CA GLY A 456 -8.47 12.76 12.85
C GLY A 456 -7.53 11.94 11.97
N ARG A 457 -7.30 12.32 10.70
CA ARG A 457 -6.54 11.50 9.74
C ARG A 457 -5.11 11.18 10.20
N MET A 458 -4.42 12.12 10.84
CA MET A 458 -3.08 11.91 11.41
C MET A 458 -3.09 11.63 12.92
N GLY A 459 -4.26 11.42 13.53
CA GLY A 459 -4.39 11.06 14.95
C GLY A 459 -5.43 11.87 15.71
N HIS A 460 -5.14 13.13 16.04
CA HIS A 460 -6.02 13.98 16.83
C HIS A 460 -7.17 14.55 15.97
N LYS A 461 -8.41 14.43 16.46
CA LYS A 461 -9.63 14.80 15.69
C LYS A 461 -9.68 16.29 15.35
N GLU A 462 -9.19 17.14 16.24
CA GLU A 462 -9.14 18.60 16.06
C GLU A 462 -7.85 19.07 15.36
N GLY A 463 -6.97 18.14 14.99
CA GLY A 463 -5.78 18.47 14.20
C GLY A 463 -6.15 18.96 12.80
N GLN A 464 -5.45 20.00 12.33
CA GLN A 464 -5.66 20.58 11.01
C GLN A 464 -4.52 20.19 10.07
N ILE A 465 -4.85 19.63 8.91
CA ILE A 465 -3.86 19.16 7.94
C ILE A 465 -4.05 19.93 6.62
N TYR A 466 -3.01 20.63 6.20
CA TYR A 466 -2.93 21.31 4.91
C TYR A 466 -2.12 20.44 3.96
N LEU A 467 -2.73 19.96 2.87
CA LEU A 467 -2.03 19.13 1.89
C LEU A 467 -1.31 20.03 0.89
N ALA A 468 -0.02 19.79 0.69
CA ALA A 468 0.79 20.64 -0.17
C ALA A 468 1.82 19.83 -0.98
N SER A 469 2.33 20.44 -2.06
CA SER A 469 3.50 19.93 -2.76
C SER A 469 4.74 20.00 -1.87
N ARG A 470 5.78 19.24 -2.21
CA ARG A 470 7.00 19.09 -1.41
C ARG A 470 7.77 20.40 -1.33
N TYR A 471 7.77 21.15 -2.43
CA TYR A 471 8.27 22.52 -2.49
C TYR A 471 7.54 23.45 -1.52
N THR A 472 6.21 23.46 -1.58
CA THR A 472 5.36 24.31 -0.71
C THR A 472 5.53 23.91 0.76
N ALA A 473 5.62 22.61 1.04
CA ALA A 473 5.86 22.08 2.39
C ALA A 473 7.20 22.58 2.95
N ALA A 474 8.29 22.42 2.19
CA ALA A 474 9.62 22.86 2.57
C ALA A 474 9.69 24.38 2.79
N ALA A 475 9.12 25.18 1.87
CA ALA A 475 9.03 26.63 2.02
C ALA A 475 8.26 27.02 3.29
N SER A 476 7.17 26.31 3.58
CA SER A 476 6.35 26.57 4.77
C SER A 476 7.10 26.26 6.07
N ALA A 477 7.93 25.21 6.10
CA ALA A 477 8.75 24.89 7.28
C ALA A 477 9.83 25.94 7.58
N LEU A 478 10.41 26.55 6.54
CA LEU A 478 11.36 27.66 6.69
C LEU A 478 10.70 28.92 7.25
N MET A 479 9.44 29.17 6.90
CA MET A 479 8.76 30.41 7.26
C MET A 479 7.92 30.31 8.53
N GLY A 480 7.44 29.11 8.88
CA GLY A 480 6.51 28.88 10.00
C GLY A 480 5.04 29.19 9.65
N TYR A 481 4.76 29.47 8.37
CA TYR A 481 3.44 29.75 7.82
C TYR A 481 3.32 29.03 6.48
N VAL A 482 2.10 28.81 5.97
CA VAL A 482 1.95 28.31 4.59
C VAL A 482 2.56 29.30 3.61
N THR A 483 3.52 28.86 2.78
CA THR A 483 4.32 29.76 1.94
C THR A 483 4.40 29.27 0.50
N ASP A 484 4.35 30.20 -0.44
CA ASP A 484 4.52 29.93 -1.86
C ASP A 484 6.00 29.59 -2.16
N PRO A 485 6.31 28.42 -2.73
CA PRO A 485 7.70 28.01 -2.96
C PRO A 485 8.44 28.87 -3.97
N ARG A 486 7.75 29.66 -4.80
CA ARG A 486 8.39 30.57 -5.78
C ARG A 486 9.22 31.68 -5.13
N GLU A 487 9.02 31.93 -3.84
CA GLU A 487 9.87 32.82 -3.06
C GLU A 487 11.32 32.31 -2.90
N PHE A 488 11.56 31.02 -3.20
CA PHE A 488 12.86 30.36 -3.04
C PHE A 488 13.38 29.71 -4.34
N LEU A 489 12.57 29.71 -5.41
CA LEU A 489 12.90 29.13 -6.71
C LEU A 489 13.10 30.29 -7.68
N HIS A 490 14.37 30.67 -7.90
CA HIS A 490 14.80 31.70 -8.85
C HIS A 490 15.65 31.11 -9.95
#